data_AF-T0RFF7-F1
#
_entry.id   AF-T0RFF7-F1
#
_cell.length_a   1.000
_cell.length_b   1.000
_cell.length_c   1.000
_cell.angle_alpha   90.00
_cell.angle_beta   90.00
_cell.angle_gamma   90.00
#
_symmetry.space_group_name_H-M   'P 1'
#
loop_
_entity.id
_entity.type
_entity.pdbx_description
1 polymer ?
#
loop_
_entity_poly.entity_id
_entity_poly.type
_entity_poly.pdbx_seq_one_letter_code
_entity_poly.pdbx_strand_id
1 'polypeptide(L)'
;MATVLAMPDVGTTQVEDMVTDVFDMVAVSSFVASSLRTDPVLRILLCLYVLLVVVVGVPLVLLPVLVCLKADGVLTASWTATLTPLWITDVVLLLLVLVITDSSPSSPTTDDTTSDDATVVLDASIEVKANSSHGTDDEAAAPSDEDDNASDKKATELVISTEMGASPSDDTAVDASNDDDASDADTASKPFLSRGTLYSTMGLVVFHILVALRLDDVIRWPWTVLLASLLAADMCSDWFAVSIAFTLQYALVLLRLDGLLGFGWGYVFIPTWLLLGLVLAGLGFLMFLLLDDNDTSSSNLLACGGLTLLIVCVGAPVALLALLTRQLDADPGYSALVIGLPYFGAMALLIAVGAVIVLFYVEDDAEVEAV
;
A
#
# COMPACT_ATOMS: atom_id res chain seq x y z
N MET A 1 -27.91 -57.58 -29.37
CA MET A 1 -28.07 -56.86 -28.10
C MET A 1 -27.86 -55.38 -28.39
N ALA A 2 -28.95 -54.61 -28.46
CA ALA A 2 -28.91 -53.18 -28.69
C ALA A 2 -29.02 -52.49 -27.33
N THR A 3 -27.95 -51.82 -26.91
CA THR A 3 -27.92 -51.04 -25.67
C THR A 3 -28.50 -49.66 -25.99
N VAL A 4 -29.73 -49.43 -25.54
CA VAL A 4 -30.38 -48.11 -25.59
C VAL A 4 -29.74 -47.25 -24.50
N LEU A 5 -28.90 -46.30 -24.91
CA LEU A 5 -28.38 -45.24 -24.05
C LEU A 5 -29.52 -44.25 -23.76
N ALA A 6 -30.05 -44.30 -22.54
CA ALA A 6 -31.00 -43.32 -22.05
C ALA A 6 -30.29 -41.96 -21.92
N MET A 7 -30.80 -40.95 -22.64
CA MET A 7 -30.39 -39.56 -22.42
C MET A 7 -30.81 -39.14 -21.01
N PRO A 8 -29.92 -38.48 -20.24
CA PRO A 8 -30.31 -37.91 -18.96
C PRO A 8 -31.36 -36.81 -19.20
N ASP A 9 -32.47 -36.93 -18.46
CA ASP A 9 -33.55 -35.95 -18.43
C ASP A 9 -33.01 -34.68 -17.75
N VAL A 10 -32.59 -33.71 -18.56
CA VAL A 10 -32.14 -32.40 -18.08
C VAL A 10 -33.40 -31.64 -17.65
N GLY A 11 -33.65 -31.65 -16.33
CA GLY A 11 -34.81 -31.02 -15.72
C GLY A 11 -34.89 -29.53 -16.03
N THR A 12 -36.09 -29.07 -16.37
CA THR A 12 -36.42 -27.69 -16.76
C THR A 12 -36.03 -26.64 -15.71
N THR A 13 -35.85 -27.04 -14.45
CA THR A 13 -35.44 -26.16 -13.35
C THR A 13 -34.04 -25.58 -13.52
N GLN A 14 -33.11 -26.31 -14.16
CA GLN A 14 -31.75 -25.82 -14.38
C GLN A 14 -31.69 -24.67 -15.40
N VAL A 15 -32.65 -24.65 -16.34
CA VAL A 15 -32.75 -23.60 -17.35
C VAL A 15 -33.35 -22.33 -16.75
N GLU A 16 -34.32 -22.46 -15.85
CA GLU A 16 -34.92 -21.31 -15.15
C GLU A 16 -33.87 -20.60 -14.27
N ASP A 17 -33.06 -21.35 -13.52
CA ASP A 17 -31.99 -20.78 -12.68
C ASP A 17 -30.93 -20.03 -13.50
N MET A 18 -30.47 -20.61 -14.63
CA MET A 18 -29.53 -19.94 -15.53
C MET A 18 -30.12 -18.67 -16.16
N VAL A 19 -31.42 -18.65 -16.43
CA VAL A 19 -32.09 -17.50 -17.03
C VAL A 19 -32.22 -16.37 -16.01
N THR A 20 -32.56 -16.67 -14.76
CA THR A 20 -32.56 -15.67 -13.68
C THR A 20 -31.17 -15.07 -13.42
N ASP A 21 -30.11 -15.89 -13.40
CA ASP A 21 -28.72 -15.40 -13.25
C ASP A 21 -28.33 -14.42 -14.36
N VAL A 22 -28.73 -14.71 -15.61
CA VAL A 22 -28.47 -13.82 -16.75
C VAL A 22 -29.27 -12.52 -16.64
N PHE A 23 -30.51 -12.57 -16.16
CA PHE A 23 -31.32 -11.37 -15.96
C PHE A 23 -30.81 -10.50 -14.83
N ASP A 24 -30.32 -11.08 -13.73
CA ASP A 24 -29.69 -10.33 -12.63
C ASP A 24 -28.40 -9.66 -13.11
N MET A 25 -27.59 -10.34 -13.92
CA MET A 25 -26.39 -9.74 -14.53
C MET A 25 -26.74 -8.56 -15.46
N VAL A 26 -27.83 -8.65 -16.22
CA VAL A 26 -28.31 -7.55 -17.09
C VAL A 26 -28.87 -6.39 -16.25
N ALA A 27 -29.60 -6.67 -15.16
CA ALA A 27 -30.12 -5.65 -14.26
C ALA A 27 -28.98 -4.84 -13.62
N VAL A 28 -27.94 -5.52 -13.12
CA VAL A 28 -26.72 -4.89 -12.58
C VAL A 28 -26.08 -3.94 -13.61
N SER A 29 -26.03 -4.34 -14.90
CA SER A 29 -25.46 -3.47 -15.94
C SER A 29 -26.24 -2.18 -16.19
N SER A 30 -27.58 -2.25 -16.09
CA SER A 30 -28.47 -1.09 -16.30
C SER A 30 -28.48 -0.13 -15.12
N PHE A 31 -28.35 -0.67 -13.91
CA PHE A 31 -28.20 0.10 -12.67
C PHE A 31 -26.87 0.84 -12.64
N VAL A 32 -25.76 0.15 -12.92
CA VAL A 32 -24.43 0.77 -13.05
C VAL A 32 -24.45 1.90 -14.09
N ALA A 33 -25.13 1.71 -15.23
CA ALA A 33 -25.26 2.76 -16.24
C ALA A 33 -26.09 3.98 -15.78
N SER A 34 -27.02 3.78 -14.85
CA SER A 34 -27.87 4.84 -14.29
C SER A 34 -27.18 5.60 -13.16
N SER A 35 -26.53 4.91 -12.22
CA SER A 35 -25.71 5.55 -11.16
C SER A 35 -24.48 6.25 -11.73
N LEU A 36 -23.89 5.72 -12.80
CA LEU A 36 -22.88 6.43 -13.58
C LEU A 36 -23.39 7.73 -14.20
N ARG A 37 -24.70 8.03 -14.17
CA ARG A 37 -25.25 9.24 -14.76
C ARG A 37 -25.50 10.35 -13.74
N THR A 38 -25.58 10.07 -12.45
CA THR A 38 -25.99 11.06 -11.43
C THR A 38 -24.83 11.63 -10.63
N ASP A 39 -23.83 10.83 -10.24
CA ASP A 39 -22.74 11.31 -9.38
C ASP A 39 -21.38 11.44 -10.11
N PRO A 40 -20.78 12.64 -10.21
CA PRO A 40 -19.44 12.82 -10.76
C PRO A 40 -18.33 12.13 -9.95
N VAL A 41 -18.46 11.99 -8.62
CA VAL A 41 -17.42 11.37 -7.78
C VAL A 41 -17.35 9.87 -8.03
N LEU A 42 -18.49 9.19 -8.02
CA LEU A 42 -18.56 7.76 -8.36
C LEU A 42 -18.02 7.46 -9.77
N ARG A 43 -18.29 8.32 -10.76
CA ARG A 43 -17.71 8.18 -12.11
C ARG A 43 -16.19 8.25 -12.08
N ILE A 44 -15.63 9.20 -11.34
CA ILE A 44 -14.19 9.37 -11.21
C ILE A 44 -13.59 8.15 -10.51
N LEU A 45 -14.22 7.67 -9.43
CA LEU A 45 -13.76 6.50 -8.68
C LEU A 45 -13.85 5.21 -9.49
N LEU A 46 -14.95 4.98 -10.22
CA LEU A 46 -15.07 3.84 -11.13
C LEU A 46 -14.07 3.94 -12.29
N CYS A 47 -13.90 5.12 -12.87
CA CYS A 47 -12.91 5.35 -13.92
C CYS A 47 -11.49 5.07 -13.41
N LEU A 48 -11.16 5.55 -12.21
CA LEU A 48 -9.90 5.29 -11.55
C LEU A 48 -9.72 3.80 -11.24
N TYR A 49 -10.75 3.12 -10.73
CA TYR A 49 -10.72 1.69 -10.45
C TYR A 49 -10.49 0.88 -11.74
N VAL A 50 -11.26 1.15 -12.79
CA VAL A 50 -11.09 0.50 -14.10
C VAL A 50 -9.71 0.78 -14.67
N LEU A 51 -9.24 2.03 -14.60
CA LEU A 51 -7.90 2.39 -15.02
C LEU A 51 -6.85 1.63 -14.20
N LEU A 52 -6.97 1.58 -12.88
CA LEU A 52 -6.02 0.89 -12.02
C LEU A 52 -6.02 -0.63 -12.25
N VAL A 53 -7.18 -1.27 -12.29
CA VAL A 53 -7.29 -2.72 -12.50
C VAL A 53 -6.87 -3.11 -13.91
N VAL A 54 -7.24 -2.35 -14.94
CA VAL A 54 -6.91 -2.69 -16.32
C VAL A 54 -5.48 -2.29 -16.66
N VAL A 55 -5.07 -1.07 -16.37
CA VAL A 55 -3.74 -0.55 -16.75
C VAL A 55 -2.65 -1.11 -15.84
N VAL A 56 -2.91 -1.29 -14.54
CA VAL A 56 -1.90 -1.81 -13.60
C VAL A 56 -2.10 -3.30 -13.34
N GLY A 57 -3.33 -3.74 -13.11
CA GLY A 57 -3.63 -5.13 -12.79
C GLY A 57 -3.33 -6.10 -13.93
N VAL A 58 -3.67 -5.77 -15.18
CA VAL A 58 -3.42 -6.67 -16.33
C VAL A 58 -1.93 -6.93 -16.51
N PRO A 59 -1.04 -5.92 -16.61
CA PRO A 59 0.39 -6.19 -16.72
C PRO A 59 0.96 -6.93 -15.51
N LEU A 60 0.47 -6.63 -14.31
CA LEU A 60 0.94 -7.24 -13.06
C LEU A 60 0.55 -8.73 -12.96
N VAL A 61 -0.56 -9.15 -13.56
CA VAL A 61 -0.93 -10.57 -13.67
C VAL A 61 -0.32 -11.23 -14.91
N LEU A 62 -0.33 -10.54 -16.04
CA LEU A 62 0.14 -11.07 -17.32
C LEU A 62 1.64 -11.32 -17.30
N LEU A 63 2.43 -10.43 -16.67
CA LEU A 63 3.87 -10.55 -16.67
C LEU A 63 4.36 -11.82 -15.95
N PRO A 64 3.94 -12.12 -14.71
CA PRO A 64 4.37 -13.36 -14.08
C PRO A 64 3.90 -14.59 -14.85
N VAL A 65 2.74 -14.55 -15.52
CA VAL A 65 2.31 -15.63 -16.44
C VAL A 65 3.29 -15.78 -17.61
N LEU A 66 3.62 -14.68 -18.29
CA LEU A 66 4.55 -14.69 -19.42
C LEU A 66 5.95 -15.15 -19.00
N VAL A 67 6.43 -14.72 -17.84
CA VAL A 67 7.70 -15.17 -17.25
C VAL A 67 7.66 -16.65 -16.94
N CYS A 68 6.57 -17.18 -16.38
CA CYS A 68 6.40 -18.61 -16.14
C CYS A 68 6.40 -19.41 -17.44
N LEU A 69 5.62 -19.00 -18.43
CA LEU A 69 5.58 -19.63 -19.75
C LEU A 69 6.94 -19.59 -20.47
N LYS A 70 7.69 -18.50 -20.27
CA LYS A 70 9.03 -18.35 -20.81
C LYS A 70 10.04 -19.25 -20.10
N ALA A 71 9.98 -19.30 -18.77
CA ALA A 71 10.84 -20.16 -17.95
C ALA A 71 10.60 -21.66 -18.24
N ASP A 72 9.34 -22.04 -18.50
CA ASP A 72 8.96 -23.40 -18.89
C ASP A 72 9.32 -23.74 -20.35
N GLY A 73 9.85 -22.79 -21.12
CA GLY A 73 10.22 -22.98 -22.53
C GLY A 73 9.03 -23.07 -23.49
N VAL A 74 7.81 -22.79 -23.02
CA VAL A 74 6.60 -22.75 -23.85
C VAL A 74 6.61 -21.52 -24.77
N LEU A 75 7.12 -20.39 -24.26
CA LEU A 75 7.23 -19.14 -25.03
C LEU A 75 8.62 -19.01 -25.69
N THR A 76 8.65 -18.92 -27.02
CA THR A 76 9.91 -18.75 -27.79
C THR A 76 10.36 -17.30 -27.91
N ALA A 77 9.52 -16.32 -27.51
CA ALA A 77 9.83 -14.89 -27.57
C ALA A 77 11.07 -14.52 -26.72
N SER A 78 11.77 -13.43 -27.05
CA SER A 78 12.89 -12.95 -26.22
C SER A 78 12.40 -12.47 -24.84
N TRP A 79 13.28 -12.48 -23.85
CA TRP A 79 13.02 -11.89 -22.53
C TRP A 79 12.71 -10.41 -22.64
N THR A 80 13.39 -9.71 -23.55
CA THR A 80 13.08 -8.32 -23.88
C THR A 80 11.62 -8.13 -24.30
N ALA A 81 11.10 -8.97 -25.22
CA ALA A 81 9.70 -8.89 -25.64
C ALA A 81 8.74 -9.29 -24.50
N THR A 82 9.12 -10.27 -23.69
CA THR A 82 8.35 -10.76 -22.54
C THR A 82 8.19 -9.69 -21.45
N LEU A 83 9.23 -8.87 -21.21
CA LEU A 83 9.25 -7.81 -20.21
C LEU A 83 8.80 -6.44 -20.73
N THR A 84 8.58 -6.28 -22.04
CA THR A 84 8.14 -5.02 -22.64
C THR A 84 6.84 -4.47 -22.00
N PRO A 85 5.80 -5.29 -21.72
CA PRO A 85 4.60 -4.79 -21.04
C PRO A 85 4.88 -4.18 -19.67
N LEU A 86 5.88 -4.69 -18.92
CA LEU A 86 6.30 -4.11 -17.64
C LEU A 86 6.77 -2.69 -17.84
N TRP A 87 7.71 -2.50 -18.77
CA TRP A 87 8.36 -1.21 -18.98
C TRP A 87 7.37 -0.17 -19.48
N ILE A 88 6.40 -0.58 -20.31
CA ILE A 88 5.29 0.29 -20.71
C ILE A 88 4.49 0.72 -19.48
N THR A 89 4.17 -0.22 -18.59
CA THR A 89 3.42 0.06 -17.35
C THR A 89 4.20 0.97 -16.43
N ASP A 90 5.50 0.73 -16.22
CA ASP A 90 6.38 1.57 -15.40
C ASP A 90 6.45 2.99 -15.94
N VAL A 91 6.59 3.17 -17.26
CA VAL A 91 6.60 4.50 -17.91
C VAL A 91 5.25 5.20 -17.75
N VAL A 92 4.15 4.48 -17.95
CA VAL A 92 2.80 5.03 -17.77
C VAL A 92 2.55 5.44 -16.32
N LEU A 93 2.96 4.62 -15.36
CA LEU A 93 2.86 4.95 -13.93
C LEU A 93 3.72 6.16 -13.58
N LEU A 94 4.94 6.25 -14.11
CA LEU A 94 5.81 7.41 -13.90
C LEU A 94 5.17 8.68 -14.48
N LEU A 95 4.63 8.63 -15.69
CA LEU A 95 3.90 9.75 -16.29
C LEU A 95 2.65 10.13 -15.47
N LEU A 96 1.90 9.14 -14.98
CA LEU A 96 0.72 9.37 -14.14
C LEU A 96 1.11 10.03 -12.81
N VAL A 97 2.17 9.56 -12.16
CA VAL A 97 2.70 10.19 -10.94
C VAL A 97 3.13 11.62 -11.23
N LEU A 98 3.86 11.86 -12.33
CA LEU A 98 4.27 13.22 -12.72
C LEU A 98 3.06 14.16 -12.89
N VAL A 99 2.03 13.72 -13.62
CA VAL A 99 0.81 14.52 -13.83
C VAL A 99 0.09 14.81 -12.52
N ILE A 100 -0.03 13.82 -11.63
CA ILE A 100 -0.66 14.02 -10.33
C ILE A 100 0.16 15.00 -9.47
N THR A 101 1.49 14.86 -9.46
CA THR A 101 2.35 15.74 -8.66
C THR A 101 2.43 17.19 -9.19
N ASP A 102 2.25 17.41 -10.49
CA ASP A 102 2.29 18.75 -11.10
C ASP A 102 0.98 19.53 -10.87
N SER A 103 -0.12 18.82 -10.60
CA SER A 103 -1.43 19.44 -10.38
C SER A 103 -1.58 20.19 -9.04
N SER A 104 -0.49 20.41 -8.29
CA SER A 104 -0.51 21.25 -7.10
C SER A 104 -0.83 22.69 -7.52
N PRO A 105 -2.00 23.24 -7.15
CA PRO A 105 -2.40 24.57 -7.57
C PRO A 105 -1.34 25.54 -7.04
N SER A 106 -0.63 26.21 -7.96
CA SER A 106 0.16 27.38 -7.61
C SER A 106 -0.82 28.35 -6.96
N SER A 107 -0.77 28.49 -5.63
CA SER A 107 -1.55 29.51 -4.94
C SER A 107 -1.33 30.81 -5.70
N PRO A 108 -2.40 31.47 -6.17
CA PRO A 108 -2.25 32.73 -6.86
C PRO A 108 -1.51 33.64 -5.91
N THR A 109 -0.25 33.95 -6.23
CA THR A 109 0.52 34.95 -5.51
C THR A 109 -0.31 36.22 -5.60
N THR A 110 -0.98 36.57 -4.51
CA THR A 110 -1.59 37.87 -4.35
C THR A 110 -0.42 38.83 -4.39
N ASP A 111 -0.16 39.36 -5.58
CA ASP A 111 0.72 40.51 -5.75
C ASP A 111 0.07 41.64 -4.97
N ASP A 112 0.36 41.73 -3.67
CA ASP A 112 0.20 42.93 -2.87
C ASP A 112 1.12 43.98 -3.50
N THR A 113 0.61 44.57 -4.57
CA THR A 113 1.01 45.89 -5.02
C THR A 113 0.52 46.83 -3.93
N THR A 114 1.32 46.94 -2.87
CA THR A 114 1.29 48.04 -1.91
C THR A 114 1.48 49.31 -2.72
N SER A 115 0.36 49.85 -3.17
CA SER A 115 0.25 51.23 -3.59
C SER A 115 0.50 52.06 -2.35
N ASP A 116 1.71 52.62 -2.27
CA ASP A 116 1.98 53.82 -1.50
C ASP A 116 0.91 54.87 -1.84
N ASP A 117 -0.12 55.01 -1.01
CA ASP A 117 -0.74 56.32 -0.84
C ASP A 117 -1.20 56.54 0.60
N ALA A 118 -0.60 57.56 1.19
CA ALA A 118 -0.79 57.96 2.57
C ALA A 118 -2.15 58.65 2.73
N THR A 119 -2.89 58.35 3.79
CA THR A 119 -3.59 59.38 4.58
C THR A 119 -4.10 58.83 5.92
N VAL A 120 -3.39 59.26 6.96
CA VAL A 120 -3.83 59.54 8.33
C VAL A 120 -5.33 59.78 8.46
N VAL A 121 -6.04 58.99 9.29
CA VAL A 121 -7.00 59.49 10.29
C VAL A 121 -7.00 58.55 11.51
N LEU A 122 -6.51 59.07 12.63
CA LEU A 122 -6.77 58.56 13.98
C LEU A 122 -8.28 58.62 14.24
N ASP A 123 -8.89 57.54 14.71
CA ASP A 123 -9.93 57.70 15.72
C ASP A 123 -9.91 56.56 16.73
N ALA A 124 -9.78 56.96 17.99
CA ALA A 124 -9.76 56.13 19.16
C ALA A 124 -11.19 56.11 19.71
N SER A 125 -11.76 54.93 19.93
CA SER A 125 -12.89 54.80 20.84
C SER A 125 -12.89 53.45 21.54
N ILE A 126 -12.48 53.58 22.80
CA ILE A 126 -12.67 52.72 23.95
C ILE A 126 -14.12 52.19 24.00
N GLU A 127 -14.31 50.89 24.20
CA GLU A 127 -15.46 50.42 24.97
C GLU A 127 -15.08 49.23 25.87
N VAL A 128 -14.81 49.59 27.12
CA VAL A 128 -14.77 48.70 28.28
C VAL A 128 -16.20 48.22 28.55
N LYS A 129 -16.42 46.90 28.63
CA LYS A 129 -17.60 46.34 29.30
C LYS A 129 -17.19 45.25 30.28
N ALA A 130 -17.23 45.65 31.55
CA ALA A 130 -17.22 44.80 32.72
C ALA A 130 -18.66 44.36 33.08
N ASN A 131 -18.71 43.26 33.84
CA ASN A 131 -19.75 42.82 34.77
C ASN A 131 -21.01 42.09 34.27
N SER A 132 -21.24 40.89 34.82
CA SER A 132 -22.44 40.47 35.60
C SER A 132 -22.35 38.96 35.86
N SER A 133 -21.92 38.44 37.02
CA SER A 133 -22.68 38.16 38.27
C SER A 133 -24.01 37.40 38.13
N HIS A 134 -24.06 36.14 38.58
CA HIS A 134 -25.15 35.41 39.31
C HIS A 134 -24.71 33.92 39.43
N GLY A 135 -24.58 33.23 40.58
CA GLY A 135 -25.54 32.98 41.67
C GLY A 135 -26.68 32.08 41.15
N THR A 136 -27.06 30.90 41.66
CA THR A 136 -26.82 30.14 42.91
C THR A 136 -27.59 28.80 42.78
N ASP A 137 -27.16 27.77 43.53
CA ASP A 137 -27.93 26.71 44.23
C ASP A 137 -28.68 25.64 43.38
N ASP A 138 -28.26 24.36 43.47
CA ASP A 138 -28.73 23.29 44.38
C ASP A 138 -29.94 22.52 43.82
N GLU A 139 -29.75 21.24 43.43
CA GLU A 139 -30.77 20.22 43.71
C GLU A 139 -30.15 18.83 43.82
N ALA A 140 -30.47 18.18 44.94
CA ALA A 140 -29.98 16.90 45.40
C ALA A 140 -30.87 15.73 44.93
N ALA A 141 -30.27 14.58 44.61
CA ALA A 141 -30.85 13.27 44.90
C ALA A 141 -29.79 12.15 44.84
N ALA A 142 -29.75 11.38 45.93
CA ALA A 142 -29.00 10.14 46.19
C ALA A 142 -29.47 8.97 45.27
N PRO A 143 -28.97 7.69 45.33
CA PRO A 143 -28.35 7.02 46.49
C PRO A 143 -27.24 5.96 46.24
N SER A 144 -26.81 5.38 47.38
CA SER A 144 -26.30 4.02 47.65
C SER A 144 -24.85 3.66 47.31
N ASP A 145 -23.99 3.82 48.32
CA ASP A 145 -23.36 2.76 49.14
C ASP A 145 -23.14 1.34 48.56
N GLU A 146 -21.97 0.81 48.95
CA GLU A 146 -21.57 -0.61 49.10
C GLU A 146 -21.17 -1.39 47.83
N ASP A 147 -19.86 -1.58 47.60
CA ASP A 147 -19.18 -2.75 48.18
C ASP A 147 -17.66 -2.75 47.94
N ASP A 148 -16.94 -3.01 49.02
CA ASP A 148 -15.52 -3.32 49.09
C ASP A 148 -15.20 -4.61 48.32
N ASN A 149 -14.16 -4.60 47.49
CA ASN A 149 -13.31 -5.79 47.43
C ASN A 149 -11.86 -5.47 47.06
N ALA A 150 -11.01 -5.61 48.06
CA ALA A 150 -9.57 -5.67 47.94
C ALA A 150 -9.15 -6.97 47.23
N SER A 151 -8.25 -6.87 46.25
CA SER A 151 -7.37 -7.99 45.94
C SER A 151 -6.02 -7.51 45.42
N ASP A 152 -5.04 -7.70 46.30
CA ASP A 152 -3.60 -7.77 46.08
C ASP A 152 -3.21 -8.49 44.78
N LYS A 153 -2.35 -7.84 43.97
CA LYS A 153 -1.27 -8.56 43.26
C LYS A 153 -0.13 -7.65 42.76
N LYS A 154 0.83 -7.46 43.66
CA LYS A 154 2.28 -7.69 43.45
C LYS A 154 2.86 -7.36 42.07
N ALA A 155 3.38 -6.14 41.92
CA ALA A 155 4.39 -5.81 40.92
C ALA A 155 5.79 -5.98 41.52
N THR A 156 6.63 -6.78 40.86
CA THR A 156 8.05 -6.94 41.15
C THR A 156 8.81 -5.92 40.31
N GLU A 157 9.33 -4.87 40.96
CA GLU A 157 10.17 -3.85 40.34
C GLU A 157 11.65 -4.29 40.45
N LEU A 158 12.30 -4.51 39.30
CA LEU A 158 13.71 -4.85 39.21
C LEU A 158 14.53 -3.54 39.13
N VAL A 159 15.13 -3.22 40.27
CA VAL A 159 16.15 -2.17 40.43
C VAL A 159 17.47 -2.65 39.82
N ILE A 160 18.02 -1.90 38.87
CA ILE A 160 19.47 -1.92 38.57
C ILE A 160 20.00 -0.49 38.69
N SER A 161 20.77 -0.29 39.74
CA SER A 161 21.56 0.89 40.04
C SER A 161 22.72 1.04 39.05
N THR A 162 23.05 2.27 38.67
CA THR A 162 24.42 2.65 38.31
C THR A 162 24.71 4.03 38.88
N GLU A 163 25.71 4.02 39.77
CA GLU A 163 26.22 5.13 40.56
C GLU A 163 26.86 6.26 39.72
N MET A 164 26.53 7.47 40.15
CA MET A 164 27.40 8.59 40.53
C MET A 164 28.66 8.92 39.70
N GLY A 165 28.61 10.12 39.12
CA GLY A 165 29.77 10.98 38.90
C GLY A 165 29.34 12.44 38.99
N ALA A 166 29.41 13.01 40.20
CA ALA A 166 29.07 14.40 40.47
C ALA A 166 30.13 15.38 39.92
N SER A 167 29.69 16.50 39.35
CA SER A 167 30.42 17.77 39.43
C SER A 167 29.45 18.96 39.35
N PRO A 168 29.71 20.06 40.07
CA PRO A 168 28.67 20.98 40.50
C PRO A 168 28.60 22.27 39.68
N SER A 169 27.40 22.85 39.71
CA SER A 169 27.09 24.29 39.76
C SER A 169 27.77 25.21 38.75
N ASP A 170 26.98 25.76 37.83
CA ASP A 170 27.05 27.21 37.63
C ASP A 170 25.66 27.78 37.36
N ASP A 171 25.24 28.65 38.27
CA ASP A 171 24.03 29.47 38.20
C ASP A 171 24.27 30.59 37.19
N THR A 172 23.50 30.65 36.11
CA THR A 172 23.30 31.89 35.37
C THR A 172 21.81 32.08 35.12
N ALA A 173 21.23 32.87 36.02
CA ALA A 173 19.97 33.55 35.82
C ALA A 173 20.11 34.62 34.71
N VAL A 174 18.94 35.02 34.19
CA VAL A 174 18.70 36.21 33.37
C VAL A 174 19.06 36.05 31.89
N ASP A 175 18.07 35.82 31.02
CA ASP A 175 17.35 36.96 30.44
C ASP A 175 16.03 36.51 29.80
N ALA A 176 14.98 37.27 30.09
CA ALA A 176 13.67 37.13 29.49
C ALA A 176 13.56 38.22 28.42
N SER A 177 14.03 37.94 27.21
CA SER A 177 13.77 38.76 26.04
C SER A 177 12.78 38.03 25.14
N ASN A 178 11.55 38.54 25.15
CA ASN A 178 10.60 38.43 24.06
C ASN A 178 11.31 38.75 22.74
N ASP A 179 11.54 37.75 21.90
CA ASP A 179 11.64 37.93 20.46
C ASP A 179 10.55 37.05 19.86
N ASP A 180 9.37 37.66 19.74
CA ASP A 180 8.29 37.29 18.81
C ASP A 180 8.80 37.49 17.36
N ASP A 181 9.90 36.83 17.00
CA ASP A 181 10.34 36.74 15.62
C ASP A 181 9.47 35.68 14.96
N ALA A 182 8.36 36.20 14.42
CA ALA A 182 7.58 35.62 13.34
C ALA A 182 8.52 35.25 12.19
N SER A 183 9.27 34.16 12.38
CA SER A 183 9.73 33.34 11.29
C SER A 183 8.48 32.66 10.75
N ASP A 184 7.74 33.43 9.95
CA ASP A 184 7.07 32.93 8.75
C ASP A 184 8.17 32.24 7.93
N ALA A 185 8.57 31.06 8.42
CA ALA A 185 9.45 30.13 7.77
C ALA A 185 8.60 29.59 6.64
N ASP A 186 8.54 30.43 5.61
CA ASP A 186 8.08 30.21 4.26
C ASP A 186 8.18 28.72 4.00
N THR A 187 7.07 28.01 4.24
CA THR A 187 6.96 26.57 4.05
C THR A 187 6.88 26.38 2.55
N ALA A 188 7.95 26.77 1.85
CA ALA A 188 8.15 26.59 0.45
C ALA A 188 7.93 25.10 0.21
N SER A 189 6.81 24.80 -0.45
CA SER A 189 6.34 23.47 -0.73
C SER A 189 7.51 22.67 -1.32
N LYS A 190 8.09 21.77 -0.52
CA LYS A 190 9.18 20.93 -1.01
C LYS A 190 8.64 20.17 -2.23
N PRO A 191 9.30 20.27 -3.39
CA PRO A 191 8.85 19.56 -4.58
C PRO A 191 8.73 18.07 -4.24
N PHE A 192 7.54 17.52 -4.49
CA PHE A 192 7.13 16.21 -4.01
C PHE A 192 7.95 15.05 -4.62
N LEU A 193 8.69 15.32 -5.71
CA LEU A 193 9.61 14.38 -6.33
C LEU A 193 11.05 14.90 -6.20
N SER A 194 11.85 14.27 -5.34
CA SER A 194 13.28 14.52 -5.26
C SER A 194 13.95 14.16 -6.59
N ARG A 195 14.88 14.98 -7.07
CA ARG A 195 15.71 14.66 -8.25
C ARG A 195 16.40 13.29 -8.10
N GLY A 196 16.73 12.90 -6.86
CA GLY A 196 17.30 11.59 -6.54
C GLY A 196 16.38 10.45 -6.94
N THR A 197 15.08 10.55 -6.63
CA THR A 197 14.07 9.53 -6.98
C THR A 197 13.97 9.34 -8.49
N LEU A 198 14.01 10.42 -9.27
CA LEU A 198 13.99 10.35 -10.73
C LEU A 198 15.24 9.61 -11.26
N TYR A 199 16.43 9.97 -10.81
CA TYR A 199 17.67 9.30 -11.24
C TYR A 199 17.71 7.83 -10.82
N SER A 200 17.27 7.51 -9.61
CA SER A 200 17.17 6.13 -9.12
C SER A 200 16.23 5.30 -9.98
N THR A 201 15.04 5.84 -10.31
CA THR A 201 14.07 5.17 -11.17
C THR A 201 14.63 4.91 -12.57
N MET A 202 15.28 5.91 -13.19
CA MET A 202 15.93 5.71 -14.49
C MET A 202 17.05 4.66 -14.42
N GLY A 203 17.85 4.66 -13.34
CA GLY A 203 18.89 3.66 -13.12
C GLY A 203 18.33 2.24 -12.99
N LEU A 204 17.19 2.08 -12.32
CA LEU A 204 16.49 0.81 -12.17
C LEU A 204 15.94 0.29 -13.51
N VAL A 205 15.39 1.17 -14.34
CA VAL A 205 14.97 0.81 -15.71
C VAL A 205 16.16 0.35 -16.55
N VAL A 206 17.29 1.04 -16.47
CA VAL A 206 18.53 0.63 -17.17
C VAL A 206 18.99 -0.74 -16.67
N PHE A 207 18.98 -0.98 -15.35
CA PHE A 207 19.30 -2.28 -14.77
C PHE A 207 18.38 -3.39 -15.32
N HIS A 208 17.06 -3.18 -15.38
CA HIS A 208 16.11 -4.14 -15.95
C HIS A 208 16.40 -4.45 -17.42
N ILE A 209 16.72 -3.44 -18.23
CA ILE A 209 17.09 -3.64 -19.64
C ILE A 209 18.36 -4.48 -19.73
N LEU A 210 19.38 -4.20 -18.92
CA LEU A 210 20.62 -4.98 -18.91
C LEU A 210 20.39 -6.43 -18.46
N VAL A 211 19.54 -6.66 -17.46
CA VAL A 211 19.14 -8.01 -17.04
C VAL A 211 18.43 -8.74 -18.18
N ALA A 212 17.49 -8.11 -18.88
CA ALA A 212 16.80 -8.70 -20.03
C ALA A 212 17.78 -9.08 -21.16
N LEU A 213 18.68 -8.17 -21.53
CA LEU A 213 19.72 -8.43 -22.52
C LEU A 213 20.67 -9.55 -22.11
N ARG A 214 20.92 -9.69 -20.80
CA ARG A 214 21.73 -10.78 -20.26
C ARG A 214 21.02 -12.11 -20.33
N LEU A 215 19.74 -12.16 -19.97
CA LEU A 215 18.90 -13.35 -20.07
C LEU A 215 18.68 -13.80 -21.51
N ASP A 216 18.74 -12.87 -22.48
CA ASP A 216 18.71 -13.14 -23.92
C ASP A 216 20.09 -13.55 -24.50
N ASP A 217 21.12 -13.71 -23.65
CA ASP A 217 22.50 -14.00 -24.04
C ASP A 217 23.14 -13.00 -25.03
N VAL A 218 22.54 -11.80 -25.17
CA VAL A 218 23.07 -10.71 -26.02
C VAL A 218 24.33 -10.12 -25.41
N ILE A 219 24.34 -9.93 -24.09
CA ILE A 219 25.52 -9.53 -23.32
C ILE A 219 26.03 -10.72 -22.48
N ARG A 220 27.35 -10.84 -22.35
CA ARG A 220 28.01 -11.92 -21.58
C ARG A 220 28.67 -11.44 -20.29
N TRP A 221 28.22 -10.31 -19.77
CA TRP A 221 28.78 -9.74 -18.55
C TRP A 221 28.47 -10.60 -17.32
N PRO A 222 29.35 -10.67 -16.33
CA PRO A 222 29.04 -11.34 -15.07
C PRO A 222 27.90 -10.58 -14.35
N TRP A 223 27.09 -11.29 -13.57
CA TRP A 223 25.96 -10.70 -12.84
C TRP A 223 26.40 -9.62 -11.85
N THR A 224 27.62 -9.72 -11.31
CA THR A 224 28.26 -8.67 -10.51
C THR A 224 28.36 -7.30 -11.19
N VAL A 225 28.59 -7.24 -12.52
CA VAL A 225 28.61 -5.95 -13.25
C VAL A 225 27.21 -5.36 -13.35
N LEU A 226 26.18 -6.20 -13.49
CA LEU A 226 24.79 -5.75 -13.47
C LEU A 226 24.40 -5.25 -12.08
N LEU A 227 24.85 -5.93 -11.02
CA LEU A 227 24.67 -5.49 -9.64
C LEU A 227 25.24 -4.08 -9.40
N ALA A 228 26.38 -3.74 -10.00
CA ALA A 228 26.96 -2.40 -9.86
C ALA A 228 26.02 -1.30 -10.37
N SER A 229 25.26 -1.55 -11.44
CA SER A 229 24.26 -0.60 -11.94
C SER A 229 23.07 -0.44 -10.98
N LEU A 230 22.63 -1.53 -10.35
CA LEU A 230 21.59 -1.49 -9.31
C LEU A 230 22.06 -0.71 -8.08
N LEU A 231 23.29 -0.97 -7.61
CA LEU A 231 23.88 -0.25 -6.48
C LEU A 231 24.03 1.24 -6.77
N ALA A 232 24.46 1.61 -7.98
CA ALA A 232 24.53 3.02 -8.38
C ALA A 232 23.15 3.70 -8.36
N ALA A 233 22.10 3.00 -8.81
CA ALA A 233 20.73 3.51 -8.77
C ALA A 233 20.22 3.67 -7.33
N ASP A 234 20.52 2.74 -6.44
CA ASP A 234 20.12 2.78 -5.03
C ASP A 234 20.88 3.88 -4.26
N MET A 235 22.18 4.09 -4.56
CA MET A 235 22.97 5.18 -3.98
C MET A 235 22.45 6.58 -4.33
N CYS A 236 21.67 6.72 -5.42
CA CYS A 236 21.02 7.98 -5.79
C CYS A 236 19.67 8.19 -5.09
N SER A 237 19.09 7.14 -4.49
CA SER A 237 17.87 7.25 -3.69
C SER A 237 18.20 7.67 -2.27
N ASP A 238 17.27 8.36 -1.61
CA ASP A 238 17.34 8.57 -0.17
C ASP A 238 17.31 7.19 0.51
N TRP A 239 18.31 6.90 1.35
CA TRP A 239 18.56 5.58 1.91
C TRP A 239 17.43 5.17 2.87
N PHE A 240 16.47 4.42 2.36
CA PHE A 240 15.42 3.83 3.17
C PHE A 240 15.80 2.39 3.55
N ALA A 241 15.57 2.00 4.81
CA ALA A 241 15.98 0.70 5.33
C ALA A 241 15.41 -0.49 4.51
N VAL A 242 14.19 -0.33 3.98
CA VAL A 242 13.56 -1.33 3.11
C VAL A 242 14.30 -1.45 1.77
N SER A 243 14.82 -0.35 1.22
CA SER A 243 15.61 -0.37 -0.02
C SER A 243 16.88 -1.19 0.16
N ILE A 244 17.60 -0.98 1.28
CA ILE A 244 18.82 -1.72 1.59
C ILE A 244 18.54 -3.23 1.66
N ALA A 245 17.43 -3.65 2.28
CA ALA A 245 17.05 -5.05 2.36
C ALA A 245 16.80 -5.66 0.97
N PHE A 246 16.13 -4.92 0.07
CA PHE A 246 15.91 -5.36 -1.31
C PHE A 246 17.21 -5.39 -2.12
N THR A 247 18.04 -4.36 -2.03
CA THR A 247 19.35 -4.31 -2.69
C THR A 247 20.25 -5.46 -2.24
N LEU A 248 20.27 -5.74 -0.93
CA LEU A 248 20.98 -6.89 -0.37
C LEU A 248 20.42 -8.22 -0.92
N GLN A 249 19.09 -8.36 -0.99
CA GLN A 249 18.45 -9.54 -1.57
C GLN A 249 18.88 -9.75 -3.03
N TYR A 250 18.81 -8.71 -3.86
CA TYR A 250 19.26 -8.78 -5.26
C TYR A 250 20.74 -9.12 -5.35
N ALA A 251 21.59 -8.52 -4.50
CA ALA A 251 23.00 -8.83 -4.46
C ALA A 251 23.26 -10.31 -4.18
N LEU A 252 22.59 -10.90 -3.19
CA LEU A 252 22.73 -12.33 -2.87
C LEU A 252 22.25 -13.23 -4.02
N VAL A 253 21.14 -12.89 -4.66
CA VAL A 253 20.63 -13.64 -5.82
C VAL A 253 21.63 -13.59 -6.98
N LEU A 254 22.12 -12.41 -7.33
CA LEU A 254 23.06 -12.23 -8.45
C LEU A 254 24.42 -12.89 -8.18
N LEU A 255 24.95 -12.77 -6.95
CA LEU A 255 26.18 -13.46 -6.55
C LEU A 255 26.03 -14.99 -6.56
N ARG A 256 24.86 -15.50 -6.21
CA ARG A 256 24.54 -16.93 -6.31
C ARG A 256 24.46 -17.37 -7.76
N LEU A 257 23.86 -16.58 -8.65
CA LEU A 257 23.81 -16.87 -10.09
C LEU A 257 25.19 -16.86 -10.75
N ASP A 258 26.13 -16.05 -10.26
CA ASP A 258 27.54 -16.09 -10.69
C ASP A 258 28.33 -17.29 -10.10
N GLY A 259 27.70 -18.11 -9.24
CA GLY A 259 28.35 -19.25 -8.58
C GLY A 259 29.34 -18.88 -7.48
N LEU A 260 29.35 -17.62 -7.03
CA LEU A 260 30.25 -17.14 -5.98
C LEU A 260 29.79 -17.53 -4.58
N LEU A 261 28.48 -17.72 -4.39
CA LEU A 261 27.89 -18.19 -3.14
C LEU A 261 27.61 -19.69 -3.21
N GLY A 262 28.07 -20.45 -2.24
CA GLY A 262 27.84 -21.90 -2.12
C GLY A 262 26.56 -22.30 -1.36
N PHE A 263 25.84 -21.34 -0.77
CA PHE A 263 24.69 -21.60 0.11
C PHE A 263 23.43 -22.06 -0.65
N GLY A 264 22.56 -22.83 0.03
CA GLY A 264 21.23 -23.14 -0.51
C GLY A 264 20.38 -21.89 -0.73
N TRP A 265 19.39 -21.97 -1.62
CA TRP A 265 18.53 -20.85 -1.98
C TRP A 265 17.72 -20.32 -0.80
N GLY A 266 17.34 -21.18 0.15
CA GLY A 266 16.73 -20.75 1.41
C GLY A 266 17.53 -19.65 2.14
N TYR A 267 18.86 -19.72 2.16
CA TYR A 267 19.72 -18.70 2.78
C TYR A 267 19.79 -17.41 1.96
N VAL A 268 19.78 -17.55 0.63
CA VAL A 268 19.80 -16.41 -0.30
C VAL A 268 18.57 -15.52 -0.12
N PHE A 269 17.43 -16.09 0.27
CA PHE A 269 16.17 -15.36 0.51
C PHE A 269 15.94 -14.90 1.97
N ILE A 270 16.92 -15.04 2.87
CA ILE A 270 16.78 -14.59 4.27
C ILE A 270 16.32 -13.12 4.40
N PRO A 271 16.89 -12.15 3.66
CA PRO A 271 16.41 -10.77 3.72
C PRO A 271 14.92 -10.64 3.38
N THR A 272 14.44 -11.36 2.35
CA THR A 272 13.02 -11.38 2.00
C THR A 272 12.16 -12.00 3.10
N TRP A 273 12.57 -13.14 3.68
CA TRP A 273 11.84 -13.76 4.78
C TRP A 273 11.72 -12.84 5.99
N LEU A 274 12.79 -12.12 6.32
CA LEU A 274 12.80 -11.17 7.43
C LEU A 274 11.87 -9.98 7.15
N LEU A 275 11.95 -9.39 5.96
CA LEU A 275 11.07 -8.28 5.57
C LEU A 275 9.60 -8.71 5.58
N LEU A 276 9.32 -9.89 5.05
CA LEU A 276 7.97 -10.46 5.03
C LEU A 276 7.47 -10.68 6.46
N GLY A 277 8.27 -11.29 7.34
CA GLY A 277 7.93 -11.45 8.75
C GLY A 277 7.66 -10.10 9.45
N LEU A 278 8.43 -9.07 9.15
CA LEU A 278 8.21 -7.71 9.67
C LEU A 278 6.89 -7.12 9.17
N VAL A 279 6.57 -7.28 7.88
CA VAL A 279 5.28 -6.85 7.32
C VAL A 279 4.11 -7.60 7.95
N LEU A 280 4.21 -8.93 8.15
CA LEU A 280 3.19 -9.70 8.86
C LEU A 280 2.98 -9.16 10.28
N ALA A 281 4.06 -8.94 11.03
CA ALA A 281 3.99 -8.45 12.40
C ALA A 281 3.39 -7.04 12.46
N GLY A 282 3.80 -6.15 11.57
CA GLY A 282 3.29 -4.78 11.47
C GLY A 282 1.81 -4.74 11.09
N LEU A 283 1.40 -5.52 10.07
CA LEU A 283 -0.01 -5.60 9.68
C LEU A 283 -0.88 -6.25 10.76
N GLY A 284 -0.39 -7.29 11.44
CA GLY A 284 -1.09 -7.91 12.57
C GLY A 284 -1.27 -6.95 13.74
N PHE A 285 -0.23 -6.16 14.07
CA PHE A 285 -0.31 -5.12 15.09
C PHE A 285 -1.25 -3.98 14.69
N LEU A 286 -1.21 -3.52 13.44
CA LEU A 286 -2.12 -2.51 12.92
C LEU A 286 -3.58 -2.99 12.99
N MET A 287 -3.85 -4.23 12.58
CA MET A 287 -5.18 -4.82 12.69
C MET A 287 -5.63 -4.92 14.15
N PHE A 288 -4.74 -5.27 15.07
CA PHE A 288 -5.05 -5.25 16.49
C PHE A 288 -5.47 -3.85 16.98
N LEU A 289 -4.73 -2.79 16.60
CA LEU A 289 -5.09 -1.41 16.96
C LEU A 289 -6.43 -0.97 16.35
N LEU A 290 -6.69 -1.33 15.09
CA LEU A 290 -7.95 -1.02 14.43
C LEU A 290 -9.15 -1.75 15.05
N LEU A 291 -8.93 -2.91 15.67
CA LEU A 291 -9.95 -3.65 16.38
C LEU A 291 -10.20 -3.11 17.79
N ASP A 292 -9.16 -2.60 18.45
CA ASP A 292 -9.23 -2.07 19.81
C ASP A 292 -10.04 -0.76 19.87
N ASP A 293 -9.92 0.10 18.85
CA ASP A 293 -10.59 1.41 18.83
C ASP A 293 -12.08 1.34 18.42
N ASN A 294 -12.53 0.19 17.91
CA ASN A 294 -13.84 0.07 17.26
C ASN A 294 -14.85 -0.68 18.14
N ASP A 295 -15.39 0.01 19.15
CA ASP A 295 -16.39 -0.48 20.12
C ASP A 295 -17.78 -0.83 19.52
N THR A 296 -17.95 -0.84 18.19
CA THR A 296 -19.25 -1.01 17.52
C THR A 296 -19.37 -2.33 16.76
N SER A 297 -20.62 -2.82 16.64
CA SER A 297 -20.99 -4.10 16.02
C SER A 297 -20.56 -4.28 14.55
N SER A 298 -20.14 -3.22 13.87
CA SER A 298 -19.54 -3.26 12.53
C SER A 298 -18.09 -3.79 12.50
N SER A 299 -17.43 -3.90 13.66
CA SER A 299 -16.05 -4.36 13.80
C SER A 299 -15.83 -5.78 13.29
N ASN A 300 -16.81 -6.68 13.42
CA ASN A 300 -16.65 -8.09 13.01
C ASN A 300 -16.47 -8.27 11.49
N LEU A 301 -17.15 -7.47 10.67
CA LEU A 301 -17.06 -7.56 9.21
C LEU A 301 -15.73 -6.96 8.73
N LEU A 302 -15.32 -5.83 9.31
CA LEU A 302 -14.02 -5.22 9.04
C LEU A 302 -12.87 -6.13 9.48
N ALA A 303 -12.98 -6.78 10.64
CA ALA A 303 -12.01 -7.75 11.15
C ALA A 303 -11.86 -8.93 10.19
N CYS A 304 -12.99 -9.51 9.76
CA CYS A 304 -13.00 -10.66 8.86
C CYS A 304 -12.44 -10.29 7.48
N GLY A 305 -12.81 -9.12 6.95
CA GLY A 305 -12.28 -8.60 5.69
C GLY A 305 -10.78 -8.32 5.78
N GLY A 306 -10.33 -7.65 6.83
CA GLY A 306 -8.91 -7.36 7.09
C GLY A 306 -8.07 -8.62 7.23
N LEU A 307 -8.55 -9.62 7.98
CA LEU A 307 -7.87 -10.92 8.11
C LEU A 307 -7.79 -11.65 6.77
N THR A 308 -8.89 -11.68 6.01
CA THR A 308 -8.93 -12.34 4.70
C THR A 308 -7.96 -11.68 3.74
N LEU A 309 -7.95 -10.34 3.68
CA LEU A 309 -7.02 -9.58 2.87
C LEU A 309 -5.57 -9.83 3.29
N LEU A 310 -5.28 -9.89 4.60
CA LEU A 310 -3.96 -10.17 5.12
C LEU A 310 -3.47 -11.56 4.71
N ILE A 311 -4.31 -12.59 4.89
CA ILE A 311 -3.98 -13.98 4.49
C ILE A 311 -3.70 -14.05 3.00
N VAL A 312 -4.48 -13.37 2.17
CA VAL A 312 -4.34 -13.41 0.71
C VAL A 312 -3.11 -12.64 0.26
N CYS A 313 -2.99 -11.38 0.67
CA CYS A 313 -1.92 -10.48 0.24
C CYS A 313 -0.55 -10.94 0.70
N VAL A 314 -0.48 -11.60 1.86
CA VAL A 314 0.79 -12.00 2.46
C VAL A 314 1.06 -13.49 2.28
N GLY A 315 0.04 -14.33 2.46
CA GLY A 315 0.16 -15.78 2.32
C GLY A 315 0.53 -16.20 0.90
N ALA A 316 0.04 -15.51 -0.14
CA ALA A 316 0.40 -15.85 -1.52
C ALA A 316 1.87 -15.57 -1.86
N PRO A 317 2.46 -14.40 -1.54
CA PRO A 317 3.91 -14.19 -1.66
C PRO A 317 4.73 -15.18 -0.84
N VAL A 318 4.32 -15.49 0.40
CA VAL A 318 4.98 -16.52 1.23
C VAL A 318 4.99 -17.87 0.51
N ALA A 319 3.82 -18.33 0.03
CA ALA A 319 3.68 -19.60 -0.65
C ALA A 319 4.50 -19.63 -1.96
N LEU A 320 4.47 -18.55 -2.73
CA LEU A 320 5.28 -18.38 -3.94
C LEU A 320 6.78 -18.50 -3.63
N LEU A 321 7.28 -17.78 -2.63
CA LEU A 321 8.68 -17.83 -2.21
C LEU A 321 9.09 -19.21 -1.67
N ALA A 322 8.22 -19.87 -0.91
CA ALA A 322 8.45 -21.22 -0.41
C ALA A 322 8.53 -22.26 -1.54
N LEU A 323 7.65 -22.16 -2.54
CA LEU A 323 7.67 -23.03 -3.71
C LEU A 323 8.86 -22.73 -4.63
N LEU A 324 9.21 -21.45 -4.80
CA LEU A 324 10.37 -21.03 -5.58
C LEU A 324 11.68 -21.50 -4.96
N THR A 325 11.87 -21.28 -3.65
CA THR A 325 13.05 -21.79 -2.92
C THR A 325 13.16 -23.30 -3.04
N ARG A 326 12.05 -24.02 -2.91
CA ARG A 326 12.02 -25.47 -3.08
C ARG A 326 12.37 -25.90 -4.51
N GLN A 327 11.89 -25.19 -5.54
CA GLN A 327 12.22 -25.49 -6.93
C GLN A 327 13.69 -25.21 -7.24
N LEU A 328 14.25 -24.14 -6.66
CA LEU A 328 15.63 -23.76 -6.88
C LEU A 328 16.62 -24.69 -6.14
N ASP A 329 16.21 -25.26 -4.99
CA ASP A 329 17.02 -26.21 -4.21
C ASP A 329 16.84 -27.70 -4.63
N ALA A 330 15.70 -28.06 -5.22
CA ALA A 330 15.38 -29.44 -5.62
C ALA A 330 15.44 -29.65 -7.16
N ASP A 331 15.43 -30.90 -7.60
CA ASP A 331 15.38 -31.23 -9.04
C ASP A 331 14.17 -30.58 -9.75
N PRO A 332 14.33 -30.12 -11.01
CA PRO A 332 13.45 -29.17 -11.71
C PRO A 332 12.09 -29.74 -12.17
N GLY A 333 11.47 -30.62 -11.39
CA GLY A 333 10.23 -31.31 -11.78
C GLY A 333 8.96 -30.46 -11.80
N TYR A 334 8.97 -29.25 -11.24
CA TYR A 334 7.81 -28.38 -11.19
C TYR A 334 7.86 -27.31 -12.29
N SER A 335 6.75 -27.17 -13.00
CA SER A 335 6.52 -26.03 -13.92
C SER A 335 6.46 -24.73 -13.12
N ALA A 336 7.07 -23.68 -13.67
CA ALA A 336 7.05 -22.34 -13.09
C ALA A 336 5.61 -21.83 -12.88
N LEU A 337 4.67 -22.22 -13.75
CA LEU A 337 3.26 -21.85 -13.62
C LEU A 337 2.63 -22.41 -12.33
N VAL A 338 2.97 -23.64 -11.95
CA VAL A 338 2.47 -24.26 -10.70
C VAL A 338 2.96 -23.47 -9.49
N ILE A 339 4.18 -22.95 -9.56
CA ILE A 339 4.79 -22.14 -8.50
C ILE A 339 4.13 -20.77 -8.43
N GLY A 340 3.76 -20.19 -9.58
CA GLY A 340 3.01 -18.93 -9.67
C GLY A 340 1.54 -19.01 -9.24
N LEU A 341 0.95 -20.20 -9.14
CA LEU A 341 -0.49 -20.38 -8.90
C LEU A 341 -1.04 -19.67 -7.65
N PRO A 342 -0.36 -19.70 -6.48
CA PRO A 342 -0.82 -18.97 -5.29
C PRO A 342 -0.93 -17.46 -5.54
N TYR A 343 0.02 -16.89 -6.28
CA TYR A 343 0.02 -15.48 -6.63
C TYR A 343 -1.13 -15.14 -7.57
N PHE A 344 -1.37 -15.94 -8.62
CA PHE A 344 -2.49 -15.71 -9.53
C PHE A 344 -3.84 -15.83 -8.84
N GLY A 345 -4.00 -16.81 -7.94
CA GLY A 345 -5.19 -16.97 -7.13
C GLY A 345 -5.44 -15.75 -6.23
N ALA A 346 -4.39 -15.23 -5.57
CA ALA A 346 -4.50 -14.04 -4.75
C ALA A 346 -4.85 -12.78 -5.54
N MET A 347 -4.23 -12.58 -6.71
CA MET A 347 -4.55 -11.45 -7.57
C MET A 347 -5.99 -11.51 -8.08
N ALA A 348 -6.46 -12.69 -8.52
CA ALA A 348 -7.84 -12.89 -8.94
C ALA A 348 -8.83 -12.62 -7.81
N LEU A 349 -8.52 -13.08 -6.59
CA LEU A 349 -9.34 -12.83 -5.41
C LEU A 349 -9.35 -11.34 -5.04
N LEU A 350 -8.21 -10.65 -5.09
CA LEU A 350 -8.12 -9.22 -4.81
C LEU A 350 -8.96 -8.40 -5.80
N ILE A 351 -8.90 -8.74 -7.09
CA ILE A 351 -9.74 -8.11 -8.12
C ILE A 351 -11.22 -8.36 -7.83
N ALA A 352 -11.61 -9.61 -7.52
CA ALA A 352 -12.99 -9.96 -7.20
C ALA A 352 -13.51 -9.24 -5.95
N VAL A 353 -12.72 -9.19 -4.87
CA VAL A 353 -13.06 -8.44 -3.65
C VAL A 353 -13.19 -6.95 -3.93
N GLY A 354 -12.25 -6.37 -4.68
CA GLY A 354 -12.33 -4.96 -5.08
C GLY A 354 -13.59 -4.66 -5.90
N ALA A 355 -13.98 -5.56 -6.82
CA ALA A 355 -15.21 -5.41 -7.60
C ALA A 355 -16.46 -5.47 -6.70
N VAL A 356 -16.49 -6.41 -5.75
CA VAL A 356 -17.59 -6.55 -4.78
C VAL A 356 -17.71 -5.31 -3.89
N ILE A 357 -16.59 -4.76 -3.39
CA ILE A 357 -16.59 -3.52 -2.60
C ILE A 357 -17.17 -2.36 -3.40
N VAL A 358 -16.75 -2.20 -4.66
CA VAL A 358 -17.28 -1.14 -5.54
C VAL A 358 -18.78 -1.32 -5.75
N LEU A 359 -19.28 -2.55 -5.92
CA LEU A 359 -20.71 -2.81 -6.08
C LEU A 359 -21.52 -2.46 -4.82
N PHE A 360 -21.03 -2.83 -3.63
CA PHE A 360 -21.70 -2.49 -2.36
C PHE A 360 -21.73 -0.98 -2.11
N TYR A 361 -20.64 -0.26 -2.40
CA TYR A 361 -20.62 1.20 -2.26
C TYR A 361 -21.66 1.89 -3.14
N VAL A 362 -22.00 1.34 -4.31
CA VAL A 362 -23.02 1.91 -5.20
C VAL A 362 -24.44 1.69 -4.67
N GLU A 363 -24.66 0.62 -3.90
CA GLU A 363 -25.99 0.27 -3.38
C GLU A 363 -26.38 1.14 -2.18
N ASP A 364 -25.43 1.41 -1.27
CA ASP A 364 -25.67 2.25 -0.08
C ASP A 364 -26.10 3.68 -0.45
N ASP A 365 -25.50 4.28 -1.48
CA ASP A 365 -25.86 5.63 -1.93
C ASP A 365 -27.29 5.70 -2.53
N ALA A 366 -27.75 4.60 -3.15
CA ALA A 366 -29.08 4.54 -3.74
C ALA A 366 -30.19 4.48 -2.69
N GLU A 367 -29.93 3.91 -1.51
CA GLU A 367 -30.89 3.88 -0.41
C GLU A 367 -31.04 5.26 0.26
N VAL A 368 -29.95 6.02 0.38
CA VAL A 368 -29.98 7.36 0.98
C VAL A 368 -30.77 8.36 0.13
N GLU A 369 -30.74 8.24 -1.20
CA GLU A 369 -31.54 9.10 -2.09
C GLU A 369 -33.03 8.73 -2.13
N ALA A 370 -33.39 7.52 -1.73
CA ALA A 370 -34.78 7.04 -1.77
C ALA A 370 -35.61 7.46 -0.53
N VAL A 371 -34.95 7.93 0.53
CA VAL A 371 -35.54 8.38 1.81
C VAL A 371 -35.68 9.89 1.83
#